data_AF-A0A970PZP3-F1
#
_entry.id   AF-A0A970PZP3-F1
#
_cell.length_a   1.000
_cell.length_b   1.000
_cell.length_c   1.000
_cell.angle_alpha   90.00
_cell.angle_beta   90.00
_cell.angle_gamma   90.00
#
_symmetry.space_group_name_H-M   'P 1'
#
loop_
_entity.id
_entity.type
_entity.pdbx_description
1 polymer ?
#
loop_
_entity_poly.entity_id
_entity_poly.type
_entity_poly.pdbx_seq_one_letter_code
_entity_poly.pdbx_strand_id
1 'polypeptide(L)' 'YETTEVMHEEEENGKYVPFFEDALVVFDTEQTHIDRRMDIDGRCFRIRSVFLTDTEITPTDRLLDLIDAELEKDTHTA' A
#
# COMPACT_ATOMS: atom_id res chain seq x y z
N TYR A 1 -14.07 3.95 15.88
CA TYR A 1 -12.82 3.29 16.27
C TYR A 1 -11.72 4.30 16.10
N GLU A 2 -11.07 4.67 17.20
CA GLU A 2 -9.95 5.59 17.25
C GLU A 2 -8.70 4.72 17.19
N THR A 3 -7.90 4.83 16.13
CA THR A 3 -6.67 4.05 15.99
C THR A 3 -5.61 4.73 16.85
N THR A 4 -5.29 4.15 18.01
CA THR A 4 -4.33 4.73 18.96
C THR A 4 -3.15 3.80 19.18
N GLU A 5 -2.29 3.65 18.16
CA GLU A 5 -0.95 3.09 18.37
C GLU A 5 0.07 3.91 17.59
N VAL A 6 1.05 4.45 18.32
CA VAL A 6 2.26 5.06 17.76
C VAL A 6 3.29 3.94 17.73
N MET A 7 3.57 3.40 16.54
CA MET A 7 4.63 2.40 16.34
C MET A 7 5.97 3.10 16.16
N HIS A 8 7.00 2.60 16.85
CA HIS A 8 8.38 2.99 16.64
C HIS A 8 8.89 2.31 15.37
N GLU A 9 9.26 3.08 14.35
CA GLU A 9 9.85 2.56 13.12
C GLU A 9 11.32 2.17 13.38
N GLU A 10 11.65 0.89 13.27
CA GLU A 10 13.05 0.46 13.24
C GLU A 10 13.60 0.56 11.82
N GLU A 11 14.77 1.18 11.70
CA GLU A 11 15.48 1.39 10.44
C GLU A 11 16.14 0.07 10.01
N GLU A 12 15.65 -0.55 8.94
CA GLU A 12 16.34 -1.67 8.28
C GLU A 12 16.98 -1.15 6.99
N ASN A 13 18.31 -1.21 6.89
CA ASN A 13 19.06 -0.80 5.69
C ASN A 13 18.82 0.65 5.20
N GLY A 14 18.56 1.60 6.11
CA GLY A 14 18.32 3.00 5.75
C GLY A 14 16.91 3.32 5.29
N LYS A 15 15.97 2.37 5.43
CA LYS A 15 14.57 2.53 5.05
C LYS A 15 13.66 2.28 6.24
N TYR A 16 12.80 3.23 6.53
CA TYR A 16 11.73 3.09 7.50
C TYR A 16 10.63 2.21 6.88
N VAL A 17 10.30 1.10 7.54
CA VAL A 17 9.25 0.18 7.07
C VAL A 17 8.21 0.06 8.18
N PRO A 18 6.98 0.55 7.98
CA PRO A 18 5.92 0.35 8.96
C PRO A 18 5.53 -1.13 8.98
N PHE A 19 6.06 -1.86 9.97
CA PHE A 19 5.88 -3.31 10.13
C PHE A 19 4.65 -3.59 10.99
N PHE A 20 3.46 -3.47 10.41
CA PHE A 20 2.24 -3.90 11.10
C PHE A 20 2.21 -5.43 11.20
N GLU A 21 1.65 -6.00 12.26
CA GLU A 21 1.58 -7.47 12.43
C GLU A 21 0.84 -8.18 11.28
N ASP A 22 -0.11 -7.47 10.66
CA ASP A 22 -0.88 -7.96 9.51
C ASP A 22 -0.22 -7.66 8.16
N ALA A 23 0.90 -6.93 8.12
CA ALA A 23 1.57 -6.47 6.91
C ALA A 23 2.98 -7.07 6.75
N LEU A 24 3.35 -7.38 5.51
CA LEU A 24 4.69 -7.78 5.11
C LEU A 24 5.10 -6.96 3.90
N VAL A 25 6.18 -6.19 4.02
CA VAL A 25 6.76 -5.44 2.91
C VAL A 25 7.97 -6.19 2.37
N VAL A 26 8.00 -6.39 1.06
CA VAL A 26 9.11 -7.04 0.36
C VAL A 26 9.67 -6.07 -0.66
N PHE A 27 10.95 -5.74 -0.52
CA PHE A 27 11.69 -4.93 -1.48
C PHE A 27 12.48 -5.85 -2.41
N ASP A 28 12.17 -5.80 -3.70
CA ASP A 28 12.92 -6.41 -4.78
C ASP A 28 13.52 -5.31 -5.67
N THR A 29 14.55 -5.65 -6.46
CA THR A 29 15.24 -4.70 -7.34
C THR A 29 14.32 -4.14 -8.42
N GLU A 30 13.31 -4.90 -8.85
CA GLU A 30 12.38 -4.50 -9.91
C GLU A 30 11.01 -4.06 -9.39
N GLN A 31 10.63 -4.51 -8.19
CA GLN A 31 9.33 -4.23 -7.60
C GLN A 31 9.36 -4.21 -6.08
N THR A 32 8.55 -3.34 -5.47
CA THR A 32 8.19 -3.43 -4.07
C THR A 32 6.78 -4.00 -3.97
N HIS A 33 6.54 -4.97 -3.10
CA HIS A 33 5.18 -5.39 -2.81
C HIS A 33 4.87 -5.42 -1.31
N ILE A 34 3.62 -5.12 -0.99
CA ILE A 34 3.08 -5.14 0.36
C ILE A 34 1.99 -6.19 0.39
N ASP A 35 2.17 -7.20 1.24
CA ASP A 35 1.15 -8.20 1.52
C ASP A 35 0.45 -7.85 2.84
N ARG A 36 -0.88 -7.75 2.84
CA ARG A 36 -1.69 -7.50 4.03
C ARG A 36 -2.69 -8.64 4.26
N ARG A 37 -2.79 -9.12 5.50
CA ARG A 37 -3.86 -10.05 5.92
C ARG A 37 -5.04 -9.26 6.46
N MET A 38 -6.20 -9.42 5.84
CA MET A 38 -7.42 -8.71 6.23
C MET A 38 -8.53 -9.70 6.52
N ASP A 39 -9.18 -9.60 7.67
CA ASP A 39 -10.42 -10.33 7.95
C ASP A 39 -11.61 -9.49 7.48
N ILE A 40 -12.36 -10.01 6.51
CA ILE A 40 -13.57 -9.38 5.96
C ILE A 40 -14.69 -10.39 6.07
N ASP A 41 -15.74 -10.06 6.82
CA ASP A 41 -16.90 -10.93 7.08
C ASP A 41 -16.54 -12.33 7.62
N GLY A 42 -15.53 -12.42 8.49
CA GLY A 42 -15.08 -13.67 9.11
C GLY A 42 -14.24 -14.55 8.17
N ARG A 43 -13.74 -13.98 7.08
CA ARG A 43 -12.84 -14.64 6.12
C ARG A 43 -11.54 -13.87 6.03
N CYS A 44 -10.43 -14.58 6.16
CA CYS A 44 -9.11 -13.99 5.97
C CYS A 44 -8.76 -13.91 4.48
N PHE A 45 -8.50 -12.71 3.99
CA PHE A 45 -7.98 -12.38 2.67
C PHE A 45 -6.52 -11.96 2.77
N ARG A 46 -5.73 -12.31 1.76
CA ARG A 46 -4.39 -11.76 1.57
C ARG A 46 -4.43 -10.80 0.40
N ILE A 47 -4.26 -9.51 0.67
CA ILE A 47 -4.18 -8.47 -0.34
C ILE A 47 -2.71 -8.22 -0.65
N ARG A 48 -2.35 -8.22 -1.94
CA ARG A 48 -1.01 -7.91 -2.41
C ARG A 48 -1.05 -6.64 -3.24
N SER A 49 -0.42 -5.58 -2.75
CA SER A 49 -0.15 -4.36 -3.51
C SER A 49 1.23 -4.48 -4.13
N VAL A 50 1.32 -4.43 -5.47
CA VAL A 50 2.59 -4.47 -6.21
C VAL A 50 2.87 -3.10 -6.80
N PHE A 51 4.04 -2.57 -6.48
CA PHE A 51 4.54 -1.31 -6.99
C PHE A 51 5.84 -1.57 -7.75
N LEU A 52 5.90 -1.14 -9.01
CA LEU A 52 7.13 -1.24 -9.77
C LEU A 52 8.15 -0.25 -9.20
N THR A 53 9.41 -0.63 -9.18
CA THR A 53 10.50 0.24 -8.72
C THR A 53 10.97 1.19 -9.84
N ASP A 54 10.05 1.61 -10.71
CA ASP A 54 10.36 2.56 -11.76
C ASP A 54 10.76 3.88 -11.10
N THR A 55 11.95 4.37 -11.44
CA THR A 55 12.57 5.52 -10.76
C THR A 55 11.84 6.83 -11.03
N GLU A 56 10.96 6.87 -12.04
CA GLU A 56 10.25 8.07 -12.45
C GLU A 56 8.85 8.22 -11.82
N ILE A 57 8.23 7.12 -11.36
CA ILE A 57 6.85 7.13 -10.86
C ILE A 57 6.82 6.42 -9.51
N THR A 58 6.65 7.19 -8.44
CA THR A 58 6.56 6.60 -7.10
C THR A 58 5.27 5.80 -6.94
N PRO A 59 5.21 4.84 -6.00
CA PRO A 59 3.97 4.18 -5.60
C PRO A 59 2.81 5.14 -5.34
N THR A 60 3.10 6.34 -4.82
CA THR A 60 2.12 7.38 -4.51
C THR A 60 1.59 8.02 -5.79
N ASP A 61 2.46 8.35 -6.75
CA ASP A 61 2.06 8.94 -8.03
C ASP A 61 1.06 8.03 -8.76
N ARG A 62 1.35 6.72 -8.80
CA ARG A 62 0.44 5.74 -9.39
C ARG A 62 -0.90 5.64 -8.68
N LEU A 63 -0.94 5.80 -7.35
CA LEU A 63 -2.20 5.80 -6.59
C LEU A 63 -3.03 7.05 -6.89
N LEU A 64 -2.38 8.21 -7.03
CA LEU A 64 -3.04 9.44 -7.43
C LEU A 64 -3.65 9.31 -8.84
N ASP A 65 -2.90 8.77 -9.80
CA ASP A 65 -3.41 8.53 -11.17
C ASP A 65 -4.66 7.63 -11.18
N LEU A 66 -4.69 6.60 -10.32
CA LEU A 66 -5.85 5.70 -10.20
C LEU A 66 -7.06 6.39 -9.58
N ILE A 67 -6.84 7.27 -8.60
CA ILE A 67 -7.90 8.07 -7.99
C ILE A 67 -8.48 9.04 -9.02
N ASP A 68 -7.62 9.77 -9.74
CA ASP A 68 -8.03 10.72 -10.76
C ASP A 68 -8.85 10.03 -11.86
N ALA A 69 -8.39 8.87 -12.35
CA ALA A 69 -9.11 8.09 -13.36
C ALA A 69 -10.49 7.58 -12.88
N GLU A 70 -10.64 7.23 -11.60
CA GLU A 70 -11.94 6.81 -11.07
C GLU A 70 -12.89 8.01 -10.88
N LEU A 71 -12.37 9.14 -10.40
CA LEU A 71 -13.15 10.37 -10.27
C LEU A 71 -13.64 10.88 -11.63
N GLU A 72 -12.82 10.77 -12.69
CA GLU A 72 -13.25 11.11 -14.05
C GLU A 72 -14.42 10.25 -14.53
N LYS A 73 -14.47 8.96 -14.18
CA LYS A 73 -15.58 8.05 -14.54
C LYS A 73 -16.89 8.46 -13.86
N ASP A 74 -16.82 8.91 -12.61
CA ASP A 74 -17.99 9.39 -11.87
C ASP A 74 -18.52 10.72 -12.43
N THR A 75 -17.66 11.61 -12.92
CA THR A 75 -18.11 12.87 -13.53
C THR A 75 -18.85 12.71 -14.86
N HIS A 76 -18.66 11.59 -15.56
CA HIS A 76 -19.31 11.32 -16.85
C HIS A 76 -20.68 10.61 -16.75
N THR A 77 -21.13 10.28 -15.54
CA THR A 77 -22.42 9.61 -15.29
C THR A 77 -23.51 10.52 -14.71
N ALA A 78 -23.31 11.84 -14.74
CA ALA A 78 -24.27 12.85 -14.27
C ALA A 78 -25.06 13.54 -15.41
#